data_AF-A0AAJ6F3A1-F1
#
_entry.id   AF-A0AAJ6F3A1-F1
#
_cell.length_a   1.000
_cell.length_b   1.000
_cell.length_c   1.000
_cell.angle_alpha   90.00
_cell.angle_beta   90.00
_cell.angle_gamma   90.00
#
_symmetry.space_group_name_H-M   'P 1'
#
loop_
_entity.id
_entity.type
_entity.pdbx_description
1 polymer ?
#
loop_
_entity_poly.entity_id
_entity_poly.type
_entity_poly.pdbx_seq_one_letter_code
_entity_poly.pdbx_strand_id
1 'polypeptide(L)'
;MRLSVEDNAGWGPEQSARLAKILKGKGVDVIDCSSGGITEMAPILGKEIKYSYQVPLSEYVRRHADIVTMAVGPIIHGDQAEQILCDEQADLIAVGREILNNPNWPMDAALKLGVDGPFRSVPPQFGYWLGTRAKRGTRPSTWQNGLQEVGKAP
;
A
#
# COMPACT_ATOMS: atom_id res chain seq x y z
N MET A 1 -9.61 -12.93 -2.58
CA MET A 1 -9.00 -13.66 -3.71
C MET A 1 -8.02 -12.74 -4.41
N ARG A 2 -6.89 -13.25 -4.91
CA ARG A 2 -5.93 -12.45 -5.69
C ARG A 2 -6.13 -12.67 -7.19
N LEU A 3 -6.21 -11.58 -7.95
CA LEU A 3 -6.37 -11.59 -9.41
C LEU A 3 -5.23 -10.81 -10.08
N SER A 4 -4.73 -11.35 -11.19
CA SER A 4 -4.05 -10.56 -12.21
C SER A 4 -5.16 -9.91 -13.06
N VAL A 5 -5.45 -8.64 -12.80
CA VAL A 5 -6.56 -7.90 -13.41
C VAL A 5 -6.35 -7.71 -14.91
N GLU A 6 -5.09 -7.65 -15.33
CA GLU A 6 -4.66 -7.57 -16.72
C GLU A 6 -3.45 -8.49 -16.93
N ASP A 7 -3.40 -9.22 -18.04
CA ASP A 7 -2.30 -10.14 -18.36
C ASP A 7 -1.62 -9.87 -19.72
N ASN A 8 -2.11 -8.92 -20.51
CA ASN A 8 -1.69 -8.68 -21.91
C ASN A 8 -1.83 -9.91 -22.84
N ALA A 9 -2.63 -10.90 -22.45
CA ALA A 9 -2.87 -12.17 -23.17
C ALA A 9 -4.37 -12.43 -23.40
N GLY A 10 -5.17 -11.35 -23.49
CA GLY A 10 -6.60 -11.42 -23.76
C GLY A 10 -7.49 -11.33 -22.51
N TRP A 11 -6.92 -11.22 -21.31
CA TRP A 11 -7.65 -10.92 -20.08
C TRP A 11 -7.36 -9.50 -19.61
N GLY A 12 -8.42 -8.73 -19.33
CA GLY A 12 -8.32 -7.34 -18.93
C GLY A 12 -9.28 -6.95 -17.78
N PRO A 13 -9.29 -5.65 -17.43
CA PRO A 13 -10.05 -5.14 -16.30
C PRO A 13 -11.56 -5.44 -16.38
N GLU A 14 -12.14 -5.40 -17.58
CA GLU A 14 -13.56 -5.69 -17.79
C GLU A 14 -13.89 -7.15 -17.43
N GLN A 15 -13.11 -8.11 -17.93
CA GLN A 15 -13.29 -9.53 -17.61
C GLN A 15 -13.08 -9.79 -16.12
N SER A 16 -12.07 -9.15 -15.52
CA SER A 16 -11.80 -9.23 -14.09
C SER A 16 -12.94 -8.69 -13.24
N ALA A 17 -13.56 -7.57 -13.60
CA ALA A 17 -14.70 -7.02 -12.89
C ALA A 17 -15.93 -7.94 -12.98
N ARG A 18 -16.19 -8.52 -14.17
CA ARG A 18 -17.26 -9.53 -14.35
C ARG A 18 -17.02 -10.76 -13.47
N LEU A 19 -15.78 -11.27 -13.45
CA LEU A 19 -15.40 -12.39 -12.59
C LEU A 19 -15.54 -12.03 -11.10
N ALA A 20 -15.06 -10.87 -10.69
CA ALA A 20 -15.17 -10.37 -9.31
C ALA A 20 -16.62 -10.30 -8.83
N LYS A 21 -17.56 -9.86 -9.69
CA LYS A 21 -18.99 -9.86 -9.37
C LYS A 21 -19.56 -11.26 -9.16
N ILE A 22 -19.13 -12.24 -9.96
CA ILE A 22 -19.50 -13.66 -9.79
C ILE A 22 -18.94 -14.19 -8.46
N LEU A 23 -17.68 -13.86 -8.15
CA LEU A 23 -16.99 -14.30 -6.93
C LEU A 23 -17.61 -13.69 -5.66
N LYS A 24 -18.05 -12.43 -5.71
CA LYS A 24 -18.82 -11.79 -4.64
C LYS A 24 -20.03 -12.64 -4.26
N GLY A 25 -20.81 -13.08 -5.26
CA GLY A 25 -21.96 -13.98 -5.05
C GLY A 25 -21.60 -15.38 -4.54
N LYS A 26 -20.32 -15.74 -4.52
CA LYS A 26 -19.80 -17.02 -3.99
C LYS A 26 -19.10 -16.87 -2.64
N GLY A 27 -19.18 -15.68 -2.01
CA GLY A 27 -18.62 -15.43 -0.68
C GLY A 27 -17.17 -14.94 -0.68
N VAL A 28 -16.66 -14.41 -1.80
CA VAL A 28 -15.39 -13.67 -1.78
C VAL A 28 -15.65 -12.24 -1.31
N ASP A 29 -15.01 -11.86 -0.20
CA ASP A 29 -15.19 -10.52 0.39
C ASP A 29 -14.31 -9.45 -0.25
N VAL A 30 -13.09 -9.82 -0.68
CA VAL A 30 -12.09 -8.88 -1.19
C VAL A 30 -11.36 -9.41 -2.41
N ILE A 31 -11.06 -8.53 -3.36
CA ILE A 31 -10.17 -8.79 -4.50
C ILE A 31 -8.84 -8.06 -4.33
N ASP A 32 -7.74 -8.81 -4.27
CA ASP A 32 -6.38 -8.29 -4.38
C ASP A 32 -6.03 -8.12 -5.85
N CYS A 33 -5.90 -6.86 -6.28
CA CYS A 33 -5.82 -6.45 -7.67
C CYS A 33 -4.37 -6.18 -8.08
N SER A 34 -3.79 -7.11 -8.84
CA SER A 34 -2.47 -6.98 -9.44
C SER A 34 -2.52 -6.91 -10.97
N SER A 35 -1.39 -6.67 -11.64
CA SER A 35 -1.21 -6.96 -13.07
C SER A 35 -0.12 -7.99 -13.34
N GLY A 36 -0.18 -8.58 -14.53
CA GLY A 36 0.61 -9.69 -15.03
C GLY A 36 2.03 -9.81 -14.47
N GLY A 37 2.40 -11.05 -14.22
CA GLY A 37 3.76 -11.51 -13.96
C GLY A 37 3.97 -12.96 -14.42
N ILE A 38 3.06 -13.48 -15.25
CA ILE A 38 3.01 -14.87 -15.72
C ILE A 38 3.05 -14.88 -17.26
N THR A 39 3.96 -14.09 -17.82
CA THR A 39 4.32 -14.11 -19.24
C THR A 39 5.82 -14.38 -19.33
N GLU A 40 6.32 -15.01 -20.40
CA GLU A 40 7.75 -15.37 -20.56
C GLU A 40 8.69 -14.16 -20.41
N MET A 41 8.19 -12.97 -20.75
CA MET A 41 8.79 -11.70 -20.36
C MET A 41 7.99 -11.14 -19.18
N ALA A 42 8.65 -10.84 -18.07
CA ALA A 42 8.02 -10.00 -17.05
C ALA A 42 7.57 -8.70 -17.73
N PRO A 43 6.30 -8.26 -17.60
CA PRO A 43 5.77 -7.07 -18.29
C PRO A 43 6.44 -5.75 -17.89
N ILE A 44 7.46 -5.85 -17.04
CA ILE A 44 8.21 -4.81 -16.38
C ILE A 44 9.64 -4.69 -16.95
N LEU A 45 10.09 -5.63 -17.80
CA LEU A 45 11.39 -5.53 -18.46
C LEU A 45 11.36 -4.36 -19.47
N GLY A 46 12.03 -3.26 -19.13
CA GLY A 46 12.20 -2.09 -20.01
C GLY A 46 11.20 -0.95 -19.82
N LYS A 47 10.27 -1.03 -18.85
CA LYS A 47 9.37 0.08 -18.50
C LYS A 47 9.73 0.67 -17.14
N GLU A 48 9.68 2.00 -17.04
CA GLU A 48 9.85 2.70 -15.77
C GLU A 48 8.71 2.32 -14.81
N ILE A 49 9.07 1.65 -13.72
CA ILE A 49 8.13 1.32 -12.65
C ILE A 49 7.84 2.58 -11.85
N LYS A 50 6.65 3.15 -12.04
CA LYS A 50 6.19 4.31 -11.26
C LYS A 50 5.46 3.85 -10.00
N TYR A 51 5.44 4.72 -9.00
CA TYR A 51 4.58 4.55 -7.83
C TYR A 51 3.12 4.44 -8.24
N SER A 52 2.37 3.60 -7.53
CA SER A 52 0.92 3.40 -7.74
C SER A 52 0.50 2.89 -9.13
N TYR A 53 1.40 2.39 -9.98
CA TYR A 53 1.02 2.08 -11.38
C TYR A 53 -0.07 1.00 -11.53
N GLN A 54 -0.29 0.15 -10.52
CA GLN A 54 -1.35 -0.87 -10.53
C GLN A 54 -2.65 -0.40 -9.87
N VAL A 55 -2.65 0.75 -9.18
CA VAL A 55 -3.83 1.28 -8.46
C VAL A 55 -5.04 1.47 -9.37
N PRO A 56 -4.91 1.95 -10.63
CA PRO A 56 -6.07 2.07 -11.53
C PRO A 56 -6.80 0.74 -11.79
N LEU A 57 -6.12 -0.41 -11.65
CA LEU A 57 -6.74 -1.73 -11.81
C LEU A 57 -7.66 -2.06 -10.62
N SER A 58 -7.21 -1.73 -9.41
CA SER A 58 -8.02 -1.84 -8.20
C SER A 58 -9.24 -0.93 -8.28
N GLU A 59 -9.05 0.33 -8.68
CA GLU A 59 -10.11 1.33 -8.84
C GLU A 59 -11.17 0.83 -9.84
N TYR A 60 -10.72 0.30 -10.99
CA TYR A 60 -11.62 -0.23 -12.01
C TYR A 60 -12.47 -1.38 -11.47
N VAL A 61 -11.85 -2.38 -10.83
CA VAL A 61 -12.59 -3.53 -10.28
C VAL A 61 -13.56 -3.08 -9.20
N ARG A 62 -13.14 -2.19 -8.28
CA ARG A 62 -13.99 -1.64 -7.21
C ARG A 62 -15.26 -1.02 -7.78
N ARG A 63 -15.11 -0.10 -8.75
CA ARG A 63 -16.23 0.65 -9.34
C ARG A 63 -17.19 -0.21 -10.15
N HIS A 64 -16.69 -1.24 -10.85
CA HIS A 64 -17.50 -2.01 -11.79
C HIS A 64 -18.04 -3.33 -11.22
N ALA A 65 -17.42 -3.87 -10.16
CA ALA A 65 -17.85 -5.10 -9.51
C ALA A 65 -18.55 -4.88 -8.16
N ASP A 66 -18.52 -3.66 -7.61
CA ASP A 66 -19.10 -3.33 -6.30
C ASP A 66 -18.59 -4.30 -5.22
N ILE A 67 -17.28 -4.49 -5.13
CA ILE A 67 -16.63 -5.37 -4.15
C ILE A 67 -15.43 -4.63 -3.54
N VAL A 68 -15.13 -4.94 -2.28
CA VAL A 68 -13.95 -4.43 -1.60
C VAL A 68 -12.70 -4.82 -2.40
N THR A 69 -11.81 -3.87 -2.65
CA THR A 69 -10.54 -4.13 -3.34
C THR A 69 -9.34 -3.78 -2.49
N MET A 70 -8.25 -4.52 -2.75
CA MET A 70 -6.93 -4.25 -2.20
C MET A 70 -5.98 -3.89 -3.33
N ALA A 71 -5.38 -2.71 -3.24
CA ALA A 71 -4.39 -2.24 -4.21
C ALA A 71 -2.98 -2.72 -3.85
N VAL A 72 -2.26 -3.16 -4.88
CA VAL A 72 -0.80 -3.37 -4.88
C VAL A 72 -0.17 -2.43 -5.92
N GLY A 73 1.06 -2.74 -6.34
CA GLY A 73 1.93 -1.82 -7.07
C GLY A 73 2.87 -1.15 -6.06
N PRO A 74 4.03 -0.63 -6.48
CA PRO A 74 5.00 -0.02 -5.57
C PRO A 74 4.33 1.11 -4.77
N ILE A 75 3.92 0.76 -3.55
CA ILE A 75 3.37 1.64 -2.53
C ILE A 75 4.39 1.63 -1.41
N ILE A 76 5.12 2.75 -1.30
CA ILE A 76 6.30 2.88 -0.46
C ILE A 76 6.07 3.96 0.60
N HIS A 77 5.33 5.02 0.28
CA HIS A 77 5.14 6.14 1.18
C HIS A 77 3.76 6.10 1.85
N GLY A 78 3.69 6.59 3.09
CA GLY A 78 2.43 6.60 3.84
C GLY A 78 1.39 7.56 3.24
N ASP A 79 1.83 8.72 2.77
CA ASP A 79 0.99 9.70 2.05
C ASP A 79 0.46 9.16 0.73
N GLN A 80 1.28 8.39 0.01
CA GLN A 80 0.85 7.66 -1.17
C GLN A 80 -0.28 6.67 -0.82
N ALA A 81 -0.12 5.88 0.24
CA ALA A 81 -1.13 4.93 0.68
C ALA A 81 -2.42 5.63 1.14
N GLU A 82 -2.31 6.72 1.90
CA GLU A 82 -3.44 7.53 2.35
C GLU A 82 -4.21 8.11 1.17
N GLN A 83 -3.51 8.71 0.19
CA GLN A 83 -4.15 9.31 -0.98
C GLN A 83 -4.97 8.29 -1.78
N ILE A 84 -4.46 7.06 -1.96
CA ILE A 84 -5.19 5.98 -2.65
C ILE A 84 -6.51 5.66 -1.96
N LEU A 85 -6.52 5.66 -0.61
CA LEU A 85 -7.73 5.43 0.18
C LEU A 85 -8.68 6.62 0.11
N CYS A 86 -8.18 7.85 0.25
CA CYS A 86 -8.98 9.08 0.17
C CYS A 86 -9.64 9.26 -1.20
N ASP A 87 -8.95 8.88 -2.27
CA ASP A 87 -9.47 8.93 -3.65
C ASP A 87 -10.40 7.74 -3.99
N GLU A 88 -10.69 6.88 -3.01
CA GLU A 88 -11.52 5.70 -3.12
C GLU A 88 -11.10 4.72 -4.23
N GLN A 89 -9.79 4.65 -4.50
CA GLN A 89 -9.20 3.79 -5.52
C GLN A 89 -8.99 2.35 -5.03
N ALA A 90 -8.97 2.17 -3.72
CA ALA A 90 -8.98 0.87 -3.05
C ALA A 90 -9.56 1.01 -1.64
N ASP A 91 -9.96 -0.11 -1.06
CA ASP A 91 -10.41 -0.16 0.34
C ASP A 91 -9.29 -0.67 1.27
N LEU A 92 -8.30 -1.37 0.73
CA LEU A 92 -7.12 -1.86 1.42
C LEU A 92 -5.84 -1.58 0.62
N ILE A 93 -4.73 -1.40 1.34
CA ILE A 93 -3.40 -1.22 0.76
C ILE A 93 -2.52 -2.42 1.12
N ALA A 94 -1.95 -3.07 0.11
CA ALA A 94 -1.00 -4.14 0.31
C ALA A 94 0.44 -3.65 0.10
N VAL A 95 1.18 -3.57 1.22
CA VAL A 95 2.60 -3.20 1.23
C VAL A 95 3.44 -4.47 1.36
N GLY A 96 4.29 -4.73 0.37
CA GLY A 96 5.14 -5.92 0.32
C GLY A 96 6.60 -5.63 0.66
N ARG A 97 7.43 -5.39 -0.37
CA ARG A 97 8.89 -5.19 -0.25
C ARG A 97 9.28 -4.08 0.73
N GLU A 98 8.47 -3.05 0.86
CA GLU A 98 8.78 -1.96 1.79
C GLU A 98 8.69 -2.39 3.26
N ILE A 99 7.82 -3.32 3.64
CA ILE A 99 7.81 -3.88 5.00
C ILE A 99 9.09 -4.70 5.28
N LEU A 100 9.69 -5.32 4.25
CA LEU A 100 10.97 -6.03 4.40
C LEU A 100 12.13 -5.06 4.61
N ASN A 101 12.10 -3.92 3.92
CA ASN A 101 13.11 -2.86 4.05
C ASN A 101 12.95 -2.08 5.38
N ASN A 102 11.71 -1.78 5.77
CA ASN A 102 11.34 -1.10 6.99
C ASN A 102 10.25 -1.90 7.74
N PRO A 103 10.61 -2.80 8.67
CA PRO A 103 9.63 -3.60 9.42
C PRO A 103 8.68 -2.78 10.30
N ASN A 104 9.05 -1.53 10.61
CA ASN A 104 8.21 -0.60 11.36
C ASN A 104 7.43 0.35 10.44
N TRP A 105 7.32 0.05 9.14
CA TRP A 105 6.65 0.91 8.17
C TRP A 105 5.27 1.42 8.61
N PRO A 106 4.36 0.62 9.19
CA PRO A 106 3.07 1.14 9.65
C PRO A 106 3.20 2.23 10.71
N MET A 107 4.14 2.08 11.64
CA MET A 107 4.43 3.09 12.68
C MET A 107 5.11 4.32 12.08
N ASP A 108 6.04 4.13 11.14
CA ASP A 108 6.72 5.22 10.44
C ASP A 108 5.74 6.04 9.58
N ALA A 109 4.84 5.39 8.85
CA ALA A 109 3.75 6.01 8.12
C ALA A 109 2.80 6.77 9.07
N ALA A 110 2.40 6.17 10.19
CA ALA A 110 1.55 6.84 11.18
C ALA A 110 2.20 8.11 11.75
N LEU A 111 3.51 8.09 12.02
CA LEU A 111 4.26 9.27 12.45
C LEU A 111 4.30 10.36 11.37
N LYS A 112 4.54 9.98 10.11
CA LYS A 112 4.62 10.88 8.95
C LYS A 112 3.27 11.52 8.62
N LEU A 113 2.18 10.77 8.78
CA LEU A 113 0.80 11.22 8.57
C LEU A 113 0.23 12.00 9.77
N GLY A 114 0.94 12.06 10.90
CA GLY A 114 0.47 12.76 12.09
C GLY A 114 -0.68 12.06 12.81
N VAL A 115 -0.78 10.73 12.72
CA VAL A 115 -1.83 9.93 13.38
C VAL A 115 -1.72 10.01 14.90
N ASP A 116 -2.85 10.22 15.57
CA ASP A 116 -2.92 10.21 17.03
C ASP A 116 -2.60 8.82 17.61
N GLY A 117 -1.59 8.78 18.49
CA GLY A 117 -1.12 7.54 19.09
C GLY A 117 -0.42 6.61 18.07
N PRO A 118 0.65 7.08 17.39
CA PRO A 118 1.30 6.34 16.31
C PRO A 118 2.00 5.04 16.78
N PHE A 119 2.15 4.86 18.09
CA PHE A 119 2.77 3.68 18.72
C PHE A 119 1.75 2.66 19.26
N ARG A 120 0.46 2.81 18.95
CA ARG A 120 -0.59 1.86 19.43
C ARG A 120 -0.47 0.46 18.82
N SER A 121 0.21 0.33 17.69
CA SER A 121 0.41 -0.94 16.98
C SER A 121 1.45 -1.86 17.62
N VAL A 122 2.21 -1.38 18.60
CA VAL A 122 3.20 -2.19 19.35
C VAL A 122 2.73 -2.48 20.77
N PRO A 123 3.28 -3.52 21.43
CA PRO A 123 3.01 -3.80 22.84
C PRO A 123 3.09 -2.54 23.73
N PRO A 124 2.18 -2.37 24.72
CA PRO A 124 2.05 -1.13 25.50
C PRO A 124 3.35 -0.64 26.14
N GLN A 125 4.20 -1.55 26.61
CA GLN A 125 5.51 -1.23 27.19
C GLN A 125 6.45 -0.55 26.19
N PHE A 126 6.44 -0.97 24.92
CA PHE A 126 7.25 -0.32 23.88
C PHE A 126 6.62 1.01 23.47
N GLY A 127 5.29 1.05 23.35
CA GLY A 127 4.57 2.28 23.04
C GLY A 127 4.81 3.39 24.08
N TYR A 128 4.88 3.05 25.37
CA TYR A 128 5.23 3.99 26.44
C TYR A 128 6.60 4.62 26.22
N TRP A 129 7.64 3.82 25.96
CA TRP A 129 9.01 4.32 25.79
C TRP A 129 9.19 5.10 24.49
N LEU A 130 8.60 4.63 23.39
CA LEU A 130 8.63 5.32 22.10
C LEU A 130 7.88 6.67 22.18
N GLY A 131 6.71 6.69 22.82
CA GLY A 131 5.95 7.91 23.07
C GLY A 131 6.68 8.90 23.96
N THR A 132 7.31 8.43 25.03
CA THR A 132 8.15 9.26 25.93
C THR A 132 9.32 9.88 25.17
N ARG A 133 9.98 9.09 24.30
CA ARG A 133 11.08 9.56 23.46
C ARG A 133 10.62 10.61 22.44
N ALA A 134 9.51 10.37 21.74
CA ALA A 134 8.95 11.32 20.78
C ALA A 134 8.60 12.67 21.43
N LYS A 135 8.00 12.67 22.63
CA LYS A 135 7.69 13.89 23.41
C LYS A 135 8.92 14.71 23.78
N ARG A 136 10.11 14.10 23.86
CA ARG A 136 11.39 14.79 24.12
C ARG A 136 12.00 15.43 22.87
N GLY A 137 11.30 15.40 21.73
CA GLY A 137 11.73 16.04 20.49
C GLY A 137 12.78 15.28 19.69
N THR A 138 13.05 13.99 20.02
CA THR A 138 13.98 13.20 19.22
C THR A 138 13.35 12.79 17.89
N ARG A 139 14.06 12.97 16.77
CA ARG A 139 13.63 12.47 15.46
C ARG A 139 14.14 11.04 15.22
N PRO A 140 13.31 10.12 14.71
CA PRO A 140 13.76 8.80 14.27
C PRO A 140 14.77 8.89 13.11
N SER A 141 15.59 7.85 12.93
CA SER A 141 16.52 7.75 11.80
C SER A 141 15.83 7.75 10.44
N THR A 142 14.55 7.41 10.37
CA THR A 142 13.78 7.48 9.12
C THR A 142 13.57 8.91 8.60
N TRP A 143 13.95 9.94 9.39
CA TRP A 143 13.85 11.36 9.04
C TRP A 143 15.19 12.04 8.78
N GLN A 144 16.32 11.33 8.93
CA GLN A 144 17.64 11.95 8.89
C GLN A 144 18.69 10.95 8.43
N ASN A 145 19.65 11.40 7.62
CA ASN A 145 20.78 10.55 7.23
C ASN A 145 21.77 10.36 8.38
N GLY A 146 21.78 11.28 9.36
CA GLY A 146 22.64 11.20 10.53
C GLY A 146 22.43 12.34 11.53
N LEU A 147 23.16 12.29 12.66
CA LEU A 147 23.01 13.26 13.76
C LEU A 147 23.38 14.70 13.37
N GLN A 148 24.15 14.89 12.31
CA GLN A 148 24.55 16.22 11.83
C GLN A 148 23.44 16.95 11.06
N GLU A 149 22.35 16.25 10.72
CA GLU A 149 21.18 16.84 10.03
C GLU A 149 20.03 17.21 10.98
N VAL A 150 20.22 17.02 12.29
CA VAL A 150 19.22 17.38 13.31
C VAL A 150 18.96 18.88 13.25
N GLY A 151 17.78 19.27 12.73
CA GLY A 151 17.33 20.66 12.62
C GLY A 151 17.24 21.21 11.20
N LYS A 152 17.77 20.50 10.20
CA LYS A 152 17.39 20.77 8.81
C LYS A 152 16.01 20.17 8.59
N ALA A 153 15.03 21.00 8.20
CA ALA A 153 13.78 20.46 7.68
C ALA A 153 14.10 19.67 6.40
N PRO A 154 13.36 18.58 6.11
CA PRO A 154 13.38 18.01 4.76
C PRO A 154 12.99 19.06 3.72
#